data_AF-A0A7W1MSV2-F1
#
_entry.id   AF-A0A7W1MSV2-F1
#
_cell.length_a   1.000
_cell.length_b   1.000
_cell.length_c   1.000
_cell.angle_alpha   90.00
_cell.angle_beta   90.00
_cell.angle_gamma   90.00
#
_symmetry.space_group_name_H-M   'P 1'
#
loop_
_entity.id
_entity.type
_entity.pdbx_description
1 polymer ?
#
loop_
_entity_poly.entity_id
_entity_poly.type
_entity_poly.pdbx_seq_one_letter_code
_entity_poly.pdbx_strand_id
1 'polypeptide(L)'
;MEVDWRDLLEGARRDLQWETERRSLSETLSPAAALADEFLPLRPNATSDLMRALSEASEFAGLRILIDNCDSRTWPAWRTFLRDWATITKSAARHRRTVFCVIVRGVSPKEMPTFDDGLSVRFWCGIASPADVSLFASLLFEDAPYSALERAVAASVCSSLAQWDPAVVEYLRNESLQTILEPTAALRRLASLLEWNTEKIRARGPDWPAGQCDLKDGAFREHACVHALLDARDAIERLIWTGQLSVLLPFIEERRRDYVGLLRAAKVRLVDSQDRPLRVEDLEIGEIDHHVRANRLQLPPELLAALGPLKRMRDRLSHLKSVGYELLTHPAIYRLNAQLIGRPENEPKWNLPTTG
;
A
#
# COMPACT_ATOMS: atom_id res chain seq x y z
N MET A 1 -9.97 -12.62 4.23
CA MET A 1 -10.04 -12.35 5.67
C MET A 1 -10.13 -10.84 5.73
N GLU A 2 -11.36 -10.31 5.65
CA GLU A 2 -11.64 -8.87 5.65
C GLU A 2 -10.95 -8.29 6.89
N VAL A 3 -9.95 -7.42 6.69
CA VAL A 3 -9.48 -6.58 7.78
C VAL A 3 -10.65 -5.64 8.08
N ASP A 4 -11.36 -5.89 9.20
CA ASP A 4 -12.42 -5.00 9.64
C ASP A 4 -11.73 -3.66 9.94
N TRP A 5 -12.00 -2.63 9.15
CA TRP A 5 -11.48 -1.27 9.39
C TRP A 5 -11.78 -0.78 10.82
N ARG A 6 -12.72 -1.42 11.52
CA ARG A 6 -12.97 -1.27 12.95
C ARG A 6 -11.75 -1.59 13.81
N ASP A 7 -10.92 -2.56 13.45
CA ASP A 7 -9.69 -2.93 14.18
C ASP A 7 -8.60 -1.85 14.00
N LEU A 8 -8.51 -1.27 12.79
CA LEU A 8 -7.60 -0.14 12.51
C LEU A 8 -8.01 1.14 13.27
N LEU A 9 -9.31 1.39 13.40
CA LEU A 9 -9.81 2.48 14.25
C LEU A 9 -9.54 2.24 15.73
N GLU A 10 -9.55 0.98 16.20
CA GLU A 10 -9.17 0.65 17.58
C GLU A 10 -7.70 0.90 17.89
N GLY A 11 -6.81 0.72 16.92
CA GLY A 11 -5.41 1.16 17.03
C GLY A 11 -5.28 2.68 17.17
N ALA A 12 -5.89 3.44 16.25
CA ALA A 12 -5.86 4.90 16.27
C ALA A 12 -6.56 5.52 17.51
N ARG A 13 -7.54 4.82 18.10
CA ARG A 13 -8.27 5.22 19.32
C ARG A 13 -7.37 5.34 20.55
N ARG A 14 -6.36 4.47 20.70
CA ARG A 14 -5.50 4.46 21.90
C ARG A 14 -4.56 5.66 21.96
N ASP A 15 -4.10 6.14 20.80
CA ASP A 15 -3.12 7.23 20.73
C ASP A 15 -3.75 8.62 20.86
N LEU A 16 -5.06 8.74 20.61
CA LEU A 16 -5.75 10.03 20.58
C LEU A 16 -6.56 10.36 21.84
N GLN A 17 -6.63 9.47 22.85
CA GLN A 17 -7.45 9.63 24.06
C GLN A 17 -8.92 9.99 23.79
N TRP A 18 -9.50 9.48 22.70
CA TRP A 18 -10.92 9.71 22.40
C TRP A 18 -11.78 8.71 23.16
N GLU A 19 -12.63 9.20 24.07
CA GLU A 19 -13.74 8.41 24.61
C GLU A 19 -14.69 8.10 23.45
N THR A 20 -14.64 6.86 22.96
CA THR A 20 -15.48 6.41 21.85
C THR A 20 -16.48 5.41 22.37
N GLU A 21 -17.76 5.76 22.32
CA GLU A 21 -18.84 4.86 22.67
C GLU A 21 -19.58 4.39 21.42
N ARG A 22 -19.74 3.08 21.29
CA ARG A 22 -20.54 2.50 20.20
C ARG A 22 -21.97 2.34 20.67
N ARG A 23 -22.90 2.98 19.96
CA ARG A 23 -24.34 2.90 20.26
C ARG A 23 -25.09 2.46 19.00
N SER A 24 -26.10 1.60 19.18
CA SER A 24 -26.99 1.18 18.10
C SER A 24 -28.24 2.03 18.14
N LEU A 25 -28.50 2.77 17.06
CA LEU A 25 -29.71 3.57 16.93
C LEU A 25 -30.85 2.72 16.39
N SER A 26 -32.08 3.00 16.84
CA SER A 26 -33.26 2.31 16.33
C SER A 26 -33.51 2.65 14.85
N GLU A 27 -33.63 1.62 14.01
CA GLU A 27 -33.95 1.76 12.58
C GLU A 27 -35.40 2.22 12.31
N THR A 28 -36.27 2.11 13.30
CA THR A 28 -37.69 2.49 13.18
C THR A 28 -37.96 3.96 13.45
N LEU A 29 -36.98 4.67 14.03
CA LEU A 29 -37.09 6.08 14.37
C LEU A 29 -36.45 6.95 13.31
N SER A 30 -36.94 8.19 13.16
CA SER A 30 -36.21 9.21 12.41
C SER A 30 -34.85 9.48 13.07
N PRO A 31 -33.80 9.88 12.32
CA PRO A 31 -32.49 10.18 12.89
C PRO A 31 -32.53 11.18 14.05
N ALA A 32 -33.34 12.24 13.93
CA ALA A 32 -33.54 13.23 15.00
C ALA A 32 -34.13 12.60 16.26
N ALA A 33 -35.14 11.72 16.11
CA ALA A 33 -35.73 11.01 17.23
C ALA A 33 -34.72 10.05 17.86
N ALA A 34 -34.04 9.22 17.07
CA ALA A 34 -33.05 8.27 17.59
C ALA A 34 -31.95 8.98 18.40
N LEU A 35 -31.42 10.09 17.89
CA LEU A 35 -30.43 10.90 18.62
C LEU A 35 -31.04 11.57 19.86
N ALA A 36 -32.29 12.04 19.79
CA ALA A 36 -32.96 12.63 20.95
C ALA A 36 -33.24 11.61 22.06
N ASP A 37 -33.55 10.35 21.74
CA ASP A 37 -33.67 9.28 22.76
C ASP A 37 -32.35 9.09 23.50
N GLU A 38 -31.26 9.19 22.75
CA GLU A 38 -29.94 8.82 23.24
C GLU A 38 -29.29 9.93 24.08
N PHE A 39 -29.48 11.19 23.65
CA PHE A 39 -28.72 12.32 24.16
C PHE A 39 -29.56 13.35 24.91
N LEU A 40 -30.90 13.31 24.81
CA LEU A 40 -31.75 14.22 25.58
C LEU A 40 -32.35 13.50 26.79
N PRO A 41 -32.25 14.07 28.01
CA PRO A 41 -32.83 13.47 29.20
C PRO A 41 -34.36 13.44 29.19
N LEU A 42 -35.00 14.34 28.43
CA LEU A 42 -36.44 14.39 28.23
C LEU A 42 -36.73 14.71 26.76
N ARG A 43 -37.54 13.87 26.12
CA ARG A 43 -37.91 14.04 24.71
C ARG A 43 -39.02 15.09 24.53
N PRO A 44 -38.81 16.11 23.69
CA PRO A 44 -39.88 16.95 23.18
C PRO A 44 -40.96 16.14 22.43
N ASN A 45 -42.22 16.57 22.52
CA ASN A 45 -43.36 15.88 21.89
C ASN A 45 -43.44 16.07 20.36
N ALA A 46 -42.71 17.02 19.77
CA ALA A 46 -42.78 17.37 18.36
C ALA A 46 -41.42 17.25 17.65
N THR A 47 -41.42 16.72 16.41
CA THR A 47 -40.20 16.40 15.64
C THR A 47 -39.36 17.64 15.27
N SER A 48 -39.98 18.78 14.98
CA SER A 48 -39.27 20.04 14.68
C SER A 48 -38.53 20.59 15.90
N ASP A 49 -39.03 20.29 17.10
CA ASP A 49 -38.44 20.75 18.35
C ASP A 49 -37.26 19.86 18.75
N LEU A 50 -37.20 18.61 18.29
CA LEU A 50 -36.09 17.70 18.56
C LEU A 50 -34.76 18.24 18.03
N MET A 51 -34.75 18.77 16.80
CA MET A 51 -33.53 19.32 16.18
C MET A 51 -33.00 20.53 16.94
N ARG A 52 -33.90 21.42 17.36
CA ARG A 52 -33.53 22.59 18.16
C ARG A 52 -33.05 22.17 19.55
N ALA A 53 -33.78 21.29 20.21
CA ALA A 53 -33.42 20.76 21.53
C ALA A 53 -32.04 20.09 21.50
N LEU A 54 -31.76 19.26 20.48
CA LEU A 54 -30.42 18.68 20.26
C LEU A 54 -29.35 19.76 20.08
N SER A 55 -29.63 20.83 19.33
CA SER A 55 -28.65 21.90 19.09
C SER A 55 -28.35 22.76 20.32
N GLU A 56 -29.29 22.82 21.27
CA GLU A 56 -29.18 23.62 22.50
C GLU A 56 -28.61 22.80 23.68
N ALA A 57 -28.74 21.47 23.64
CA ALA A 57 -28.25 20.57 24.67
C ALA A 57 -26.72 20.64 24.83
N SER A 58 -26.26 20.89 26.05
CA SER A 58 -24.83 20.95 26.39
C SER A 58 -24.10 19.64 26.15
N GLU A 59 -24.78 18.53 26.42
CA GLU A 59 -24.31 17.15 26.33
C GLU A 59 -24.10 16.73 24.87
N PHE A 60 -24.79 17.39 23.94
CA PHE A 60 -24.67 17.11 22.51
C PHE A 60 -23.64 18.03 21.81
N ALA A 61 -23.32 19.18 22.42
CA ALA A 61 -22.46 20.19 21.82
C ALA A 61 -21.01 19.71 21.64
N GLY A 62 -20.46 19.95 20.45
CA GLY A 62 -19.05 19.65 20.13
C GLY A 62 -18.73 18.17 19.90
N LEU A 63 -19.72 17.28 19.95
CA LEU A 63 -19.52 15.85 19.67
C LEU A 63 -19.12 15.60 18.20
N ARG A 64 -18.43 14.48 17.98
CA ARG A 64 -18.12 13.96 16.64
C ARG A 64 -18.75 12.58 16.51
N ILE A 65 -19.77 12.48 15.67
CA ILE A 65 -20.58 11.27 15.55
C ILE A 65 -20.32 10.65 14.18
N LEU A 66 -19.81 9.42 14.19
CA LEU A 66 -19.68 8.59 12.99
C LEU A 66 -20.93 7.71 12.86
N ILE A 67 -21.65 7.84 11.75
CA ILE A 67 -22.78 6.98 11.38
C ILE A 67 -22.29 6.04 10.28
N ASP A 68 -22.29 4.75 10.58
CA ASP A 68 -21.94 3.68 9.65
C ASP A 68 -23.20 2.94 9.17
N ASN A 69 -23.07 2.12 8.12
CA ASN A 69 -24.13 1.31 7.52
C ASN A 69 -25.34 2.11 6.98
N CYS A 70 -25.14 3.35 6.52
CA CYS A 70 -26.19 4.06 5.82
C CYS A 70 -26.30 3.57 4.38
N ASP A 71 -27.44 3.03 4.00
CA ASP A 71 -27.71 2.44 2.68
C ASP A 71 -28.82 3.19 1.93
N SER A 72 -29.22 2.70 0.75
CA SER A 72 -30.31 3.31 -0.04
C SER A 72 -31.66 3.37 0.67
N ARG A 73 -31.89 2.54 1.70
CA ARG A 73 -33.14 2.53 2.48
C ARG A 73 -33.15 3.60 3.55
N THR A 74 -32.03 3.76 4.26
CA THR A 74 -31.90 4.67 5.41
C THR A 74 -31.42 6.07 5.00
N TRP A 75 -30.73 6.19 3.87
CA TRP A 75 -30.16 7.45 3.39
C TRP A 75 -31.15 8.60 3.25
N PRO A 76 -32.38 8.44 2.71
CA PRO A 76 -33.30 9.56 2.56
C PRO A 76 -33.61 10.28 3.88
N ALA A 77 -33.75 9.53 4.97
CA ALA A 77 -34.01 10.08 6.30
C ALA A 77 -32.78 10.82 6.84
N TRP A 78 -31.60 10.22 6.74
CA TRP A 78 -30.32 10.84 7.15
C TRP A 78 -29.99 12.09 6.34
N ARG A 79 -30.19 12.05 5.02
CA ARG A 79 -29.99 13.18 4.11
C ARG A 79 -30.85 14.38 4.53
N THR A 80 -32.12 14.13 4.85
CA THR A 80 -33.05 15.18 5.31
C THR A 80 -32.56 15.77 6.64
N PHE A 81 -32.27 14.92 7.61
CA PHE A 81 -31.72 15.32 8.91
C PHE A 81 -30.46 16.19 8.78
N LEU A 82 -29.47 15.76 7.98
CA LEU A 82 -28.20 16.47 7.83
C LEU A 82 -28.37 17.86 7.21
N ARG A 83 -29.29 18.01 6.25
CA ARG A 83 -29.62 19.32 5.65
C ARG A 83 -30.26 20.26 6.67
N ASP A 84 -31.20 19.75 7.44
CA ASP A 84 -31.89 20.53 8.46
C ASP A 84 -30.92 20.91 9.60
N TRP A 85 -30.05 19.98 10.01
CA TRP A 85 -29.01 20.22 11.01
C TRP A 85 -28.02 21.30 10.58
N ALA A 86 -27.52 21.23 9.34
CA ALA A 86 -26.61 22.22 8.79
C ALA A 86 -27.25 23.63 8.81
N THR A 87 -28.55 23.71 8.52
CA THR A 87 -29.31 24.97 8.54
C THR A 87 -29.43 25.52 9.97
N ILE A 88 -29.86 24.70 10.93
CA ILE A 88 -30.10 25.13 12.32
C ILE A 88 -28.79 25.52 13.02
N THR A 89 -27.71 24.79 12.76
CA THR A 89 -26.41 25.04 13.42
C THR A 89 -25.55 26.10 12.73
N LYS A 90 -26.04 26.72 11.64
CA LYS A 90 -25.28 27.72 10.86
C LYS A 90 -24.85 28.93 11.70
N SER A 91 -25.66 29.33 12.68
CA SER A 91 -25.38 30.47 13.59
C SER A 91 -24.57 30.09 14.84
N ALA A 92 -24.44 28.80 15.17
CA ALA A 92 -23.73 28.36 16.37
C ALA A 92 -22.20 28.52 16.23
N ALA A 93 -21.49 28.74 17.33
CA ALA A 93 -20.03 28.80 17.32
C ALA A 93 -19.42 27.45 16.87
N ARG A 94 -18.38 27.46 16.02
CA ARG A 94 -17.82 26.25 15.40
C ARG A 94 -17.45 25.15 16.40
N HIS A 95 -16.89 25.50 17.56
CA HIS A 95 -16.49 24.54 18.60
C HIS A 95 -17.68 23.89 19.34
N ARG A 96 -18.89 24.46 19.25
CA ARG A 96 -20.12 23.88 19.85
C ARG A 96 -20.89 23.01 18.86
N ARG A 97 -20.56 23.04 17.58
CA ARG A 97 -21.29 22.28 16.56
C ARG A 97 -20.93 20.82 16.64
N THR A 98 -21.94 19.97 16.80
CA THR A 98 -21.82 18.54 16.60
C THR A 98 -21.52 18.27 15.12
N VAL A 99 -20.50 17.48 14.86
CA VAL A 99 -20.07 17.10 13.50
C VAL A 99 -20.48 15.65 13.24
N PHE A 100 -21.24 15.44 12.17
CA PHE A 100 -21.59 14.10 11.70
C PHE A 100 -20.69 13.70 10.54
N CYS A 101 -20.13 12.50 10.62
CA CYS A 101 -19.54 11.81 9.48
C CYS A 101 -20.46 10.63 9.15
N VAL A 102 -21.10 10.62 7.98
CA VAL A 102 -22.03 9.54 7.59
C VAL A 102 -21.43 8.77 6.42
N ILE A 103 -21.16 7.49 6.63
CA ILE A 103 -20.69 6.58 5.59
C ILE A 103 -21.91 6.01 4.86
N VAL A 104 -22.03 6.38 3.59
CA VAL A 104 -23.17 5.98 2.74
C VAL A 104 -22.70 4.97 1.70
N ARG A 105 -23.42 3.84 1.57
CA ARG A 105 -23.11 2.74 0.66
C ARG A 105 -24.30 2.49 -0.28
N GLY A 106 -24.03 2.18 -1.55
CA GLY A 106 -25.06 1.78 -2.51
C GLY A 106 -26.08 2.88 -2.88
N VAL A 107 -25.75 4.15 -2.66
CA VAL A 107 -26.59 5.30 -3.01
C VAL A 107 -26.01 6.02 -4.23
N SER A 108 -26.87 6.44 -5.16
CA SER A 108 -26.44 7.18 -6.34
C SER A 108 -25.78 8.52 -5.96
N PRO A 109 -24.65 8.92 -6.60
CA PRO A 109 -24.08 10.25 -6.43
C PRO A 109 -25.07 11.40 -6.68
N LYS A 110 -26.09 11.19 -7.51
CA LYS A 110 -27.15 12.18 -7.80
C LYS A 110 -28.08 12.44 -6.60
N GLU A 111 -28.13 11.50 -5.66
CA GLU A 111 -28.93 11.62 -4.44
C GLU A 111 -28.14 12.26 -3.29
N MET A 112 -26.86 12.57 -3.50
CA MET A 112 -26.08 13.30 -2.51
C MET A 112 -26.55 14.76 -2.42
N PRO A 113 -26.54 15.36 -1.23
CA PRO A 113 -26.88 16.77 -1.10
C PRO A 113 -25.84 17.63 -1.83
N THR A 114 -26.27 18.79 -2.32
CA THR A 114 -25.36 19.79 -2.88
C THR A 114 -24.46 20.35 -1.78
N PHE A 115 -23.22 20.70 -2.14
CA PHE A 115 -22.30 21.40 -1.23
C PHE A 115 -22.94 22.70 -0.72
N ASP A 116 -22.94 22.89 0.60
CA ASP A 116 -23.47 24.08 1.28
C ASP A 116 -22.64 24.36 2.55
N ASP A 117 -22.78 25.55 3.13
CA ASP A 117 -22.13 25.94 4.39
C ASP A 117 -22.51 24.96 5.51
N GLY A 118 -21.55 24.12 5.92
CA GLY A 118 -21.74 23.13 6.98
C GLY A 118 -22.06 21.72 6.49
N LEU A 119 -22.07 21.48 5.17
CA LEU A 119 -22.26 20.17 4.57
C LEU A 119 -21.23 19.93 3.46
N SER A 120 -20.40 18.90 3.64
CA SER A 120 -19.44 18.47 2.62
C SER A 120 -19.69 17.03 2.23
N VAL A 121 -19.80 16.76 0.93
CA VAL A 121 -19.84 15.40 0.40
C VAL A 121 -18.43 15.04 -0.07
N ARG A 122 -17.89 13.93 0.44
CA ARG A 122 -16.65 13.34 -0.04
C ARG A 122 -16.97 12.00 -0.66
N PHE A 123 -16.68 11.87 -1.95
CA PHE A 123 -16.75 10.57 -2.60
C PHE A 123 -15.50 9.80 -2.20
N TRP A 124 -15.68 8.82 -1.33
CA TRP A 124 -14.69 7.79 -1.15
C TRP A 124 -14.87 6.79 -2.29
N CYS A 125 -14.08 6.94 -3.35
CA CYS A 125 -14.13 6.04 -4.50
C CYS A 125 -13.49 4.67 -4.21
N GLY A 126 -13.11 4.38 -2.96
CA GLY A 126 -12.35 3.16 -2.63
C GLY A 126 -10.90 3.21 -3.13
N ILE A 127 -10.44 4.34 -3.68
CA ILE A 127 -9.09 4.47 -4.22
C ILE A 127 -8.12 4.62 -3.04
N ALA A 128 -7.50 3.52 -2.67
CA ALA A 128 -6.28 3.57 -1.88
C ALA A 128 -5.18 4.20 -2.75
N SER A 129 -4.55 5.27 -2.24
CA SER A 129 -3.42 5.86 -2.95
C SER A 129 -2.29 4.83 -3.07
N PRO A 130 -1.32 5.01 -3.99
CA PRO A 130 -0.15 4.13 -4.05
C PRO A 130 0.56 3.96 -2.70
N ALA A 131 0.59 5.01 -1.89
CA ALA A 131 1.17 4.97 -0.56
C ALA A 131 0.34 4.13 0.41
N ASP A 132 -0.99 4.25 0.37
CA ASP A 132 -1.90 3.49 1.23
C ASP A 132 -1.83 1.99 0.92
N VAL A 133 -1.86 1.60 -0.37
CA VAL A 133 -1.75 0.20 -0.78
C VAL A 133 -0.38 -0.37 -0.40
N SER A 134 0.69 0.44 -0.55
CA SER A 134 2.03 0.01 -0.17
C SER A 134 2.14 -0.22 1.34
N LEU A 135 1.62 0.70 2.15
CA LEU A 135 1.61 0.55 3.61
C LEU A 135 0.79 -0.66 4.03
N PHE A 136 -0.40 -0.82 3.46
CA PHE A 136 -1.26 -1.97 3.71
C PHE A 136 -0.58 -3.29 3.35
N ALA A 137 0.08 -3.37 2.20
CA ALA A 137 0.85 -4.55 1.81
C ALA A 137 2.01 -4.82 2.76
N SER A 138 2.76 -3.79 3.17
CA SER A 138 3.85 -3.97 4.14
C SER A 138 3.36 -4.55 5.47
N LEU A 139 2.23 -4.06 5.99
CA LEU A 139 1.62 -4.59 7.23
C LEU A 139 1.16 -6.05 7.06
N LEU A 140 0.52 -6.39 5.93
CA LEU A 140 0.04 -7.75 5.68
C LEU A 140 1.16 -8.79 5.54
N PHE A 141 2.36 -8.38 5.11
CA PHE A 141 3.50 -9.26 4.95
C PHE A 141 4.45 -9.28 6.15
N GLU A 142 4.21 -8.48 7.21
CA GLU A 142 5.11 -8.38 8.37
C GLU A 142 5.42 -9.75 9.00
N ASP A 143 4.37 -10.56 9.18
CA ASP A 143 4.44 -11.91 9.77
C ASP A 143 4.71 -13.02 8.74
N ALA A 144 4.95 -12.68 7.47
CA ALA A 144 5.20 -13.69 6.45
C ALA A 144 6.54 -14.41 6.73
N PRO A 145 6.61 -15.74 6.50
CA PRO A 145 7.79 -16.58 6.78
C PRO A 145 8.88 -16.41 5.70
N TYR A 146 9.14 -15.18 5.27
CA TYR A 146 10.19 -14.84 4.32
C TYR A 146 11.30 -14.05 5.01
N SER A 147 12.47 -13.98 4.39
CA SER A 147 13.51 -13.02 4.81
C SER A 147 13.01 -11.58 4.65
N ALA A 148 13.70 -10.62 5.29
CA ALA A 148 13.32 -9.21 5.21
C ALA A 148 13.27 -8.67 3.75
N LEU A 149 14.23 -9.07 2.90
CA LEU A 149 14.25 -8.66 1.49
C LEU A 149 13.09 -9.28 0.71
N GLU A 150 12.85 -10.58 0.89
CA GLU A 150 11.74 -11.28 0.21
C GLU A 150 10.38 -10.71 0.63
N ARG A 151 10.18 -10.42 1.93
CA ARG A 151 8.97 -9.73 2.41
C ARG A 151 8.79 -8.37 1.76
N ALA A 152 9.86 -7.55 1.72
CA ALA A 152 9.82 -6.24 1.11
C ALA A 152 9.48 -6.30 -0.38
N VAL A 153 10.10 -7.22 -1.13
CA VAL A 153 9.80 -7.43 -2.55
C VAL A 153 8.38 -7.94 -2.74
N ALA A 154 7.93 -8.93 -1.96
CA ALA A 154 6.58 -9.47 -2.05
C ALA A 154 5.51 -8.38 -1.81
N ALA A 155 5.66 -7.61 -0.74
CA ALA A 155 4.76 -6.50 -0.41
C ALA A 155 4.74 -5.45 -1.53
N SER A 156 5.91 -5.05 -2.05
CA SER A 156 5.97 -4.03 -3.09
C SER A 156 5.43 -4.51 -4.44
N VAL A 157 5.68 -5.76 -4.82
CA VAL A 157 5.11 -6.39 -6.02
C VAL A 157 3.59 -6.50 -5.90
N CYS A 158 3.08 -7.01 -4.77
CA CYS A 158 1.64 -7.09 -4.51
C CYS A 158 0.99 -5.71 -4.56
N SER A 159 1.61 -4.69 -3.96
CA SER A 159 1.12 -3.30 -4.02
C SER A 159 1.09 -2.76 -5.45
N SER A 160 2.13 -3.05 -6.25
CA SER A 160 2.17 -2.62 -7.65
C SER A 160 1.09 -3.30 -8.49
N LEU A 161 0.88 -4.60 -8.29
CA LEU A 161 -0.19 -5.38 -8.96
C LEU A 161 -1.59 -4.90 -8.55
N ALA A 162 -1.79 -4.63 -7.26
CA ALA A 162 -3.05 -4.16 -6.69
C ALA A 162 -3.48 -2.79 -7.23
N GLN A 163 -2.50 -1.92 -7.44
CA GLN A 163 -2.69 -0.54 -7.90
C GLN A 163 -3.58 0.30 -6.96
N TRP A 164 -4.91 0.17 -7.06
CA TRP A 164 -5.90 0.83 -6.19
C TRP A 164 -6.75 -0.19 -5.41
N ASP A 165 -6.72 -1.48 -5.79
CA ASP A 165 -7.58 -2.52 -5.23
C ASP A 165 -6.82 -3.35 -4.17
N PRO A 166 -7.03 -3.10 -2.86
CA PRO A 166 -6.37 -3.85 -1.80
C PRO A 166 -6.76 -5.33 -1.78
N ALA A 167 -7.89 -5.75 -2.38
CA ALA A 167 -8.28 -7.16 -2.44
C ALA A 167 -7.25 -8.01 -3.17
N VAL A 168 -6.50 -7.43 -4.13
CA VAL A 168 -5.39 -8.12 -4.81
C VAL A 168 -4.28 -8.46 -3.81
N VAL A 169 -3.93 -7.55 -2.90
CA VAL A 169 -2.92 -7.78 -1.87
C VAL A 169 -3.40 -8.88 -0.91
N GLU A 170 -4.65 -8.78 -0.45
CA GLU A 170 -5.26 -9.78 0.43
C GLU A 170 -5.36 -11.18 -0.20
N TYR A 171 -5.55 -11.24 -1.52
CA TYR A 171 -5.54 -12.50 -2.25
C TYR A 171 -4.11 -13.06 -2.36
N LEU A 172 -3.17 -12.26 -2.87
CA LEU A 172 -1.80 -12.69 -3.16
C LEU A 172 -0.95 -12.96 -1.91
N ARG A 173 -1.25 -12.37 -0.74
CA ARG A 173 -0.54 -12.71 0.52
C ARG A 173 -0.64 -14.19 0.91
N ASN A 174 -1.66 -14.89 0.43
CA ASN A 174 -1.87 -16.31 0.71
C ASN A 174 -1.19 -17.21 -0.33
N GLU A 175 -0.59 -16.62 -1.35
CA GLU A 175 0.14 -17.34 -2.40
C GLU A 175 1.63 -17.46 -2.03
N SER A 176 2.33 -18.41 -2.65
CA SER A 176 3.78 -18.52 -2.49
C SER A 176 4.51 -17.32 -3.10
N LEU A 177 5.73 -17.03 -2.62
CA LEU A 177 6.56 -15.98 -3.23
C LEU A 177 6.79 -16.22 -4.73
N GLN A 178 6.98 -17.48 -5.16
CA GLN A 178 7.10 -17.81 -6.57
C GLN A 178 5.84 -17.42 -7.34
N THR A 179 4.66 -17.74 -6.81
CA THR A 179 3.39 -17.35 -7.42
C THR A 179 3.21 -15.83 -7.46
N ILE A 180 3.63 -15.10 -6.42
CA ILE A 180 3.55 -13.62 -6.40
C ILE A 180 4.40 -13.02 -7.53
N LEU A 181 5.58 -13.59 -7.79
CA LEU A 181 6.48 -13.18 -8.88
C LEU A 181 6.04 -13.69 -10.26
N GLU A 182 5.14 -14.67 -10.31
CA GLU A 182 4.55 -15.22 -11.54
C GLU A 182 3.00 -15.25 -11.44
N PRO A 183 2.33 -14.11 -11.27
CA PRO A 183 0.99 -14.03 -10.70
C PRO A 183 -0.13 -14.33 -11.68
N THR A 184 0.17 -14.57 -12.97
CA THR A 184 -0.86 -14.66 -14.03
C THR A 184 -1.96 -15.67 -13.69
N ALA A 185 -1.59 -16.86 -13.21
CA ALA A 185 -2.57 -17.89 -12.85
C ALA A 185 -3.41 -17.49 -11.60
N ALA A 186 -2.77 -16.90 -10.60
CA ALA A 186 -3.44 -16.41 -9.38
C ALA A 186 -4.42 -15.27 -9.70
N LEU A 187 -4.00 -14.30 -10.51
CA LEU A 187 -4.82 -13.18 -10.95
C LEU A 187 -6.02 -13.63 -11.78
N ARG A 188 -5.88 -14.67 -12.61
CA ARG A 188 -7.03 -15.28 -13.31
C ARG A 188 -8.03 -15.91 -12.35
N ARG A 189 -7.55 -16.62 -11.33
CA ARG A 189 -8.43 -17.19 -10.30
C ARG A 189 -9.18 -16.10 -9.55
N LEU A 190 -8.49 -15.02 -9.17
CA LEU A 190 -9.13 -13.86 -8.54
C LEU A 190 -10.17 -13.21 -9.46
N ALA A 191 -9.86 -13.04 -10.75
CA ALA A 191 -10.82 -12.52 -11.73
C ALA A 191 -12.10 -13.38 -11.80
N SER A 192 -11.96 -14.71 -11.74
CA SER A 192 -13.10 -15.63 -11.70
C SER A 192 -13.93 -15.48 -10.42
N LEU A 193 -13.29 -15.24 -9.27
CA LEU A 193 -14.00 -14.98 -8.00
C LEU A 193 -14.79 -13.66 -8.04
N LEU A 194 -14.30 -12.68 -8.80
CA LEU A 194 -14.98 -11.40 -9.07
C LEU A 194 -16.02 -11.51 -10.21
N GLU A 195 -16.26 -12.71 -10.74
CA GLU A 195 -17.17 -12.98 -11.86
C GLU A 195 -16.83 -12.18 -13.14
N TRP A 196 -15.55 -11.83 -13.32
CA TRP A 196 -15.10 -11.12 -14.51
C TRP A 196 -14.98 -12.06 -15.71
N ASN A 197 -15.64 -11.70 -16.81
CA ASN A 197 -15.73 -12.52 -18.01
C ASN A 197 -14.82 -11.98 -19.13
N THR A 198 -13.89 -12.82 -19.61
CA THR A 198 -12.94 -12.47 -20.67
C THR A 198 -13.60 -12.02 -21.97
N GLU A 199 -14.67 -12.69 -22.41
CA GLU A 199 -15.37 -12.37 -23.66
C GLU A 199 -16.06 -11.01 -23.57
N LYS A 200 -16.71 -10.72 -22.44
CA LYS A 200 -17.34 -9.43 -22.17
C LYS A 200 -16.31 -8.30 -22.19
N ILE A 201 -15.16 -8.50 -21.54
CA ILE A 201 -14.06 -7.53 -21.52
C ILE A 201 -13.49 -7.33 -22.93
N ARG A 202 -13.28 -8.38 -23.71
CA ARG A 202 -12.81 -8.25 -25.11
C ARG A 202 -13.82 -7.51 -26.00
N ALA A 203 -15.12 -7.74 -25.79
CA ALA A 203 -16.17 -7.14 -26.61
C ALA A 203 -16.43 -5.67 -26.28
N ARG A 204 -16.30 -5.25 -25.02
CA ARG A 204 -16.73 -3.92 -24.54
C ARG A 204 -15.61 -3.08 -23.92
N GLY A 205 -14.43 -3.67 -23.70
CA GLY A 205 -13.36 -3.09 -22.89
C GLY A 205 -13.59 -3.27 -21.38
N PRO A 206 -12.60 -2.87 -20.56
CA PRO A 206 -12.71 -2.87 -19.10
C PRO A 206 -13.76 -1.87 -18.62
N ASP A 207 -14.58 -2.28 -17.65
CA ASP A 207 -15.72 -1.52 -17.13
C ASP A 207 -15.43 -0.95 -15.72
N TRP A 208 -15.47 0.38 -15.58
CA TRP A 208 -15.17 1.07 -14.30
C TRP A 208 -16.13 0.68 -13.17
N PRO A 209 -17.48 0.65 -13.36
CA PRO A 209 -18.42 0.16 -12.34
C PRO A 209 -18.18 -1.28 -11.89
N ALA A 210 -17.51 -2.10 -12.70
CA ALA A 210 -17.14 -3.46 -12.35
C ALA A 210 -15.76 -3.56 -11.65
N GLY A 211 -15.09 -2.44 -11.37
CA GLY A 211 -13.77 -2.38 -10.76
C GLY A 211 -12.61 -2.76 -11.70
N GLN A 212 -12.88 -2.87 -13.01
CA GLN A 212 -11.91 -3.39 -13.98
C GLN A 212 -10.89 -2.35 -14.45
N CYS A 213 -11.17 -1.07 -14.22
CA CYS A 213 -10.28 0.04 -14.50
C CYS A 213 -10.57 1.19 -13.53
N ASP A 214 -9.58 2.07 -13.33
CA ASP A 214 -9.75 3.28 -12.53
C ASP A 214 -8.79 4.40 -12.97
N LEU A 215 -9.04 5.64 -12.51
CA LEU A 215 -8.19 6.79 -12.74
C LEU A 215 -7.10 6.86 -11.67
N LYS A 216 -5.86 6.58 -12.06
CA LYS A 216 -4.68 6.63 -11.19
C LYS A 216 -3.66 7.62 -11.73
N ASP A 217 -3.24 8.57 -10.90
CA ASP A 217 -2.27 9.62 -11.25
C ASP A 217 -2.65 10.39 -12.53
N GLY A 218 -3.94 10.66 -12.71
CA GLY A 218 -4.47 11.36 -13.89
C GLY A 218 -4.58 10.53 -15.17
N ALA A 219 -4.30 9.23 -15.12
CA ALA A 219 -4.42 8.31 -16.25
C ALA A 219 -5.33 7.12 -15.92
N PHE A 220 -6.15 6.70 -16.88
CA PHE A 220 -6.90 5.46 -16.74
C PHE A 220 -5.93 4.28 -16.77
N ARG A 221 -6.10 3.38 -15.79
CA ARG A 221 -5.34 2.14 -15.66
C ARG A 221 -6.30 0.97 -15.61
N GLU A 222 -5.91 -0.14 -16.21
CA GLU A 222 -6.66 -1.39 -16.13
C GLU A 222 -6.18 -2.20 -14.92
N HIS A 223 -7.08 -3.00 -14.37
CA HIS A 223 -6.79 -3.83 -13.22
C HIS A 223 -5.85 -4.99 -13.61
N ALA A 224 -4.97 -5.45 -12.71
CA ALA A 224 -4.03 -6.52 -13.03
C ALA A 224 -4.72 -7.84 -13.44
N CYS A 225 -5.90 -8.14 -12.87
CA CYS A 225 -6.71 -9.28 -13.30
C CYS A 225 -7.22 -9.14 -14.74
N VAL A 226 -7.54 -7.94 -15.21
CA VAL A 226 -7.90 -7.69 -16.62
C VAL A 226 -6.73 -8.05 -17.52
N HIS A 227 -5.52 -7.56 -17.20
CA HIS A 227 -4.32 -7.91 -17.95
C HIS A 227 -4.09 -9.43 -18.00
N ALA A 228 -4.34 -10.14 -16.90
CA ALA A 228 -4.18 -11.59 -16.84
C ALA A 228 -5.21 -12.34 -17.70
N LEU A 229 -6.47 -11.89 -17.73
CA LEU A 229 -7.52 -12.46 -18.59
C LEU A 229 -7.27 -12.20 -20.09
N LEU A 230 -6.67 -11.05 -20.42
CA LEU A 230 -6.38 -10.65 -21.80
C LEU A 230 -5.01 -11.13 -22.32
N ASP A 231 -4.28 -11.94 -21.54
CA ASP A 231 -2.92 -12.39 -21.88
C ASP A 231 -1.93 -11.23 -22.13
N ALA A 232 -2.17 -10.06 -21.53
CA ALA A 232 -1.31 -8.89 -21.60
C ALA A 232 -0.07 -9.03 -20.69
N ARG A 233 0.79 -10.01 -21.03
CA ARG A 233 1.98 -10.39 -20.23
C ARG A 233 2.90 -9.21 -19.96
N ASP A 234 3.16 -8.37 -20.96
CA ASP A 234 4.04 -7.21 -20.81
C ASP A 234 3.51 -6.19 -19.80
N ALA A 235 2.18 -6.08 -19.65
CA ALA A 235 1.60 -5.17 -18.67
C ALA A 235 1.80 -5.70 -17.25
N ILE A 236 1.58 -7.00 -17.03
CA ILE A 236 1.86 -7.66 -15.74
C ILE A 236 3.35 -7.58 -15.40
N GLU A 237 4.22 -7.90 -16.37
CA GLU A 237 5.67 -7.85 -16.20
C GLU A 237 6.14 -6.44 -15.81
N ARG A 238 5.58 -5.39 -16.42
CA ARG A 238 5.87 -4.00 -16.03
C ARG A 238 5.45 -3.67 -14.60
N LEU A 239 4.32 -4.19 -14.13
CA LEU A 239 3.89 -4.00 -12.73
C LEU A 239 4.83 -4.72 -11.75
N ILE A 240 5.18 -5.98 -12.04
CA ILE A 240 6.15 -6.74 -11.23
C ILE A 240 7.50 -6.04 -11.20
N TRP A 241 8.02 -5.66 -12.38
CA TRP A 241 9.27 -4.92 -12.50
C TRP A 241 9.23 -3.62 -11.69
N THR A 242 8.14 -2.86 -11.74
CA THR A 242 7.98 -1.61 -10.96
C THR A 242 8.07 -1.87 -9.46
N GLY A 243 7.37 -2.88 -8.95
CA GLY A 243 7.43 -3.26 -7.53
C GLY A 243 8.79 -3.81 -7.11
N GLN A 244 9.50 -4.51 -7.99
CA GLN A 244 10.84 -4.99 -7.69
C GLN A 244 11.88 -3.87 -7.73
N LEU A 245 11.76 -2.94 -8.66
CA LEU A 245 12.70 -1.84 -8.86
C LEU A 245 12.83 -0.96 -7.61
N SER A 246 11.70 -0.66 -6.95
CA SER A 246 11.64 0.18 -5.75
C SER A 246 12.37 -0.41 -4.55
N VAL A 247 12.56 -1.73 -4.51
CA VAL A 247 13.21 -2.46 -3.40
C VAL A 247 14.61 -2.91 -3.78
N LEU A 248 14.75 -3.55 -4.94
CA LEU A 248 15.99 -4.22 -5.32
C LEU A 248 17.08 -3.24 -5.74
N LEU A 249 16.78 -2.11 -6.38
CA LEU A 249 17.82 -1.14 -6.72
C LEU A 249 18.48 -0.52 -5.49
N PRO A 250 17.72 0.01 -4.49
CA PRO A 250 18.32 0.47 -3.25
C PRO A 250 19.16 -0.62 -2.56
N PHE A 251 18.63 -1.84 -2.47
CA PHE A 251 19.36 -2.97 -1.89
C PHE A 251 20.67 -3.27 -2.63
N ILE A 252 20.65 -3.33 -3.96
CA ILE A 252 21.86 -3.57 -4.77
C ILE A 252 22.88 -2.43 -4.58
N GLU A 253 22.42 -1.19 -4.51
CA GLU A 253 23.30 -0.02 -4.31
C GLU A 253 23.94 -0.03 -2.92
N GLU A 254 23.21 -0.38 -1.87
CA GLU A 254 23.79 -0.59 -0.54
C GLU A 254 24.89 -1.66 -0.58
N ARG A 255 24.60 -2.80 -1.21
CA ARG A 255 25.57 -3.90 -1.36
C ARG A 255 26.78 -3.46 -2.16
N ARG A 256 26.59 -2.69 -3.24
CA ARG A 256 27.70 -2.11 -4.03
C ARG A 256 28.60 -1.25 -3.15
N ARG A 257 28.04 -0.39 -2.29
CA ARG A 257 28.82 0.44 -1.36
C ARG A 257 29.63 -0.39 -0.38
N ASP A 258 29.09 -1.50 0.11
CA ASP A 258 29.82 -2.43 0.96
C ASP A 258 31.07 -2.99 0.25
N TYR A 259 30.92 -3.42 -1.02
CA TYR A 259 32.07 -3.86 -1.83
C TYR A 259 33.09 -2.74 -2.09
N VAL A 260 32.63 -1.53 -2.39
CA VAL A 260 33.51 -0.36 -2.56
C VAL A 260 34.34 -0.13 -1.30
N GLY A 261 33.73 -0.21 -0.11
CA GLY A 261 34.42 -0.11 1.17
C GLY A 261 35.53 -1.14 1.34
N LEU A 262 35.25 -2.41 1.00
CA LEU A 262 36.22 -3.51 1.06
C LEU A 262 37.37 -3.32 0.08
N LEU A 263 37.08 -2.97 -1.17
CA LEU A 263 38.09 -2.74 -2.20
C LEU A 263 38.98 -1.54 -1.86
N ARG A 264 38.40 -0.48 -1.29
CA ARG A 264 39.15 0.68 -0.78
C ARG A 264 40.08 0.28 0.37
N ALA A 265 39.57 -0.49 1.34
CA ALA A 265 40.38 -0.97 2.47
C ALA A 265 41.56 -1.84 2.02
N ALA A 266 41.35 -2.65 0.98
CA ALA A 266 42.39 -3.47 0.36
C ALA A 266 43.36 -2.68 -0.55
N LYS A 267 43.12 -1.38 -0.77
CA LYS A 267 43.91 -0.51 -1.66
C LYS A 267 44.10 -1.10 -3.06
N VAL A 268 43.04 -1.74 -3.59
CA VAL A 268 43.10 -2.36 -4.91
C VAL A 268 43.31 -1.30 -5.98
N ARG A 269 44.35 -1.46 -6.79
CA ARG A 269 44.55 -0.66 -7.99
C ARG A 269 43.61 -1.18 -9.09
N LEU A 270 42.68 -0.34 -9.50
CA LEU A 270 41.74 -0.63 -10.58
C LEU A 270 42.10 0.21 -11.80
N VAL A 271 42.05 -0.40 -12.97
CA VAL A 271 42.35 0.24 -14.25
C VAL A 271 41.30 -0.17 -15.28
N ASP A 272 41.02 0.71 -16.24
CA ASP A 272 40.13 0.39 -17.36
C ASP A 272 40.84 -0.40 -18.47
N SER A 273 40.15 -0.65 -19.58
CA SER A 273 40.70 -1.34 -20.74
C SER A 273 41.86 -0.61 -21.43
N GLN A 274 42.10 0.65 -21.09
CA GLN A 274 43.20 1.49 -21.59
C GLN A 274 44.28 1.72 -20.51
N ASP A 275 44.30 0.93 -19.45
CA ASP A 275 45.22 1.04 -18.30
C ASP A 275 45.12 2.38 -17.54
N ARG A 276 43.99 3.09 -17.68
CA ARG A 276 43.77 4.35 -16.94
C ARG A 276 43.26 4.05 -15.54
N PRO A 277 43.76 4.73 -14.49
CA PRO A 277 43.29 4.52 -13.12
C PRO A 277 41.78 4.77 -12.98
N LEU A 278 41.07 3.81 -12.39
CA LEU A 278 39.66 3.93 -12.05
C LEU A 278 39.49 4.21 -10.55
N ARG A 279 38.50 5.04 -10.23
CA ARG A 279 38.08 5.25 -8.85
C ARG A 279 37.09 4.16 -8.48
N VAL A 280 37.33 3.50 -7.34
CA VAL A 280 36.46 2.41 -6.86
C VAL A 280 35.03 2.89 -6.66
N GLU A 281 34.85 4.16 -6.27
CA GLU A 281 33.54 4.76 -6.02
C GLU A 281 32.64 4.81 -7.27
N ASP A 282 33.25 4.94 -8.44
CA ASP A 282 32.56 5.14 -9.72
C ASP A 282 32.10 3.80 -10.32
N LEU A 283 32.55 2.67 -9.77
CA LEU A 283 32.23 1.35 -10.31
C LEU A 283 30.80 0.92 -10.00
N GLU A 284 30.10 0.46 -11.02
CA GLU A 284 28.85 -0.28 -10.89
C GLU A 284 29.08 -1.70 -10.36
N ILE A 285 28.04 -2.34 -9.83
CA ILE A 285 28.13 -3.72 -9.29
C ILE A 285 28.62 -4.73 -10.35
N GLY A 286 28.29 -4.52 -11.62
CA GLY A 286 28.74 -5.37 -12.72
C GLY A 286 30.23 -5.22 -13.03
N GLU A 287 30.77 -4.01 -12.89
CA GLU A 287 32.19 -3.71 -13.07
C GLU A 287 33.01 -4.24 -11.88
N ILE A 288 32.46 -4.16 -10.67
CA ILE A 288 33.04 -4.80 -9.48
C ILE A 288 33.17 -6.31 -9.70
N ASP A 289 32.09 -7.00 -10.12
CA ASP A 289 32.14 -8.44 -10.44
C ASP A 289 33.20 -8.76 -11.50
N HIS A 290 33.31 -7.94 -12.55
CA HIS A 290 34.33 -8.11 -13.58
C HIS A 290 35.74 -7.98 -13.02
N HIS A 291 36.06 -6.88 -12.32
CA HIS A 291 37.40 -6.64 -11.80
C HIS A 291 37.81 -7.66 -10.73
N VAL A 292 36.90 -8.03 -9.85
CA VAL A 292 37.17 -9.06 -8.83
C VAL A 292 37.55 -10.39 -9.47
N ARG A 293 36.86 -10.80 -10.54
CA ARG A 293 37.16 -12.05 -11.25
C ARG A 293 38.40 -11.95 -12.12
N ALA A 294 38.54 -10.87 -12.89
CA ALA A 294 39.65 -10.68 -13.82
C ALA A 294 40.99 -10.52 -13.09
N ASN A 295 41.01 -9.72 -12.01
CA ASN A 295 42.21 -9.44 -11.23
C ASN A 295 42.44 -10.47 -10.10
N ARG A 296 41.60 -11.52 -10.03
CA ARG A 296 41.66 -12.59 -9.00
C ARG A 296 41.78 -12.01 -7.59
N LEU A 297 41.01 -10.97 -7.30
CA LEU A 297 41.01 -10.34 -6.00
C LEU A 297 40.56 -11.37 -4.98
N GLN A 298 41.35 -11.56 -3.94
CA GLN A 298 40.97 -12.43 -2.84
C GLN A 298 39.88 -11.71 -2.05
N LEU A 299 38.64 -12.17 -2.19
CA LEU A 299 37.53 -11.79 -1.33
C LEU A 299 37.02 -13.07 -0.66
N PRO A 300 36.41 -12.95 0.54
CA PRO A 300 35.73 -14.07 1.16
C PRO A 300 34.78 -14.78 0.19
N PRO A 301 34.76 -16.13 0.14
CA PRO A 301 33.97 -16.89 -0.83
C PRO A 301 32.49 -16.51 -0.86
N GLU A 302 31.92 -16.14 0.29
CA GLU A 302 30.53 -15.73 0.42
C GLU A 302 30.26 -14.41 -0.31
N LEU A 303 31.18 -13.45 -0.22
CA LEU A 303 31.07 -12.17 -0.92
C LEU A 303 31.22 -12.37 -2.43
N LEU A 304 32.12 -13.26 -2.86
CA LEU A 304 32.26 -13.62 -4.28
C LEU A 304 30.99 -14.29 -4.83
N ALA A 305 30.38 -15.17 -4.04
CA ALA A 305 29.18 -15.89 -4.44
C ALA A 305 27.97 -14.97 -4.62
N ALA A 306 27.92 -13.83 -3.92
CA ALA A 306 26.81 -12.87 -3.99
C ALA A 306 26.90 -11.88 -5.16
N LEU A 307 28.11 -11.54 -5.64
CA LEU A 307 28.31 -10.58 -6.75
C LEU A 307 27.58 -10.99 -8.04
N GLY A 308 27.67 -12.28 -8.41
CA GLY A 308 27.02 -12.81 -9.61
C GLY A 308 25.50 -12.63 -9.59
N PRO A 309 24.78 -13.09 -8.55
CA PRO A 309 23.37 -12.81 -8.37
C PRO A 309 22.99 -11.32 -8.39
N LEU A 310 23.70 -10.47 -7.64
CA LEU A 310 23.43 -9.02 -7.57
C LEU A 310 23.57 -8.36 -8.94
N LYS A 311 24.64 -8.69 -9.69
CA LYS A 311 24.83 -8.24 -11.06
C LYS A 311 23.66 -8.67 -11.95
N ARG A 312 23.27 -9.95 -11.92
CA ARG A 312 22.15 -10.45 -12.74
C ARG A 312 20.83 -9.76 -12.39
N MET A 313 20.59 -9.46 -11.10
CA MET A 313 19.41 -8.69 -10.70
C MET A 313 19.43 -7.30 -11.32
N ARG A 314 20.54 -6.56 -11.15
CA ARG A 314 20.71 -5.22 -11.73
C ARG A 314 20.50 -5.24 -13.24
N ASP A 315 21.14 -6.19 -13.94
CA ASP A 315 21.06 -6.30 -15.38
C ASP A 315 19.65 -6.63 -15.86
N ARG A 316 18.86 -7.40 -15.11
CA ARG A 316 17.44 -7.62 -15.46
C ARG A 316 16.64 -6.34 -15.29
N LEU A 317 16.80 -5.65 -14.16
CA LEU A 317 16.07 -4.42 -13.85
C LEU A 317 16.39 -3.29 -14.84
N SER A 318 17.65 -3.14 -15.27
CA SER A 318 18.03 -2.12 -16.26
C SER A 318 17.47 -2.39 -17.67
N HIS A 319 17.19 -3.67 -17.99
CA HIS A 319 16.55 -4.08 -19.23
C HIS A 319 15.02 -4.21 -19.12
N LEU A 320 14.40 -3.61 -18.11
CA LEU A 320 12.94 -3.65 -17.89
C LEU A 320 12.38 -5.08 -17.72
N LYS A 321 13.16 -5.99 -17.11
CA LYS A 321 12.77 -7.37 -16.82
C LYS A 321 12.66 -7.60 -15.32
N SER A 322 11.64 -8.33 -14.91
CA SER A 322 11.46 -8.77 -13.52
C SER A 322 12.55 -9.75 -13.10
N VAL A 323 12.92 -9.78 -11.84
CA VAL A 323 13.80 -10.76 -11.21
C VAL A 323 12.97 -11.99 -10.81
N GLY A 324 13.32 -13.16 -11.35
CA GLY A 324 12.62 -14.41 -11.04
C GLY A 324 12.91 -14.92 -9.63
N TYR A 325 12.07 -15.85 -9.15
CA TYR A 325 12.14 -16.44 -7.81
C TYR A 325 13.52 -17.00 -7.46
N GLU A 326 14.10 -17.85 -8.31
CA GLU A 326 15.39 -18.50 -8.05
C GLU A 326 16.54 -17.50 -7.84
N LEU A 327 16.49 -16.36 -8.54
CA LEU A 327 17.50 -15.33 -8.41
C LEU A 327 17.30 -14.56 -7.10
N LEU A 328 16.05 -14.23 -6.76
CA LEU A 328 15.69 -13.53 -5.53
C LEU A 328 16.04 -14.34 -4.26
N THR A 329 15.78 -15.64 -4.27
CA THR A 329 16.00 -16.53 -3.12
C THR A 329 17.41 -17.12 -3.08
N HIS A 330 18.32 -16.65 -3.95
CA HIS A 330 19.66 -17.19 -4.05
C HIS A 330 20.42 -17.06 -2.70
N PRO A 331 20.88 -18.17 -2.07
CA PRO A 331 21.39 -18.16 -0.69
C PRO A 331 22.55 -17.19 -0.43
N ALA A 332 23.39 -16.93 -1.43
CA ALA A 332 24.53 -16.03 -1.29
C ALA A 332 24.12 -14.58 -0.96
N ILE A 333 22.92 -14.14 -1.34
CA ILE A 333 22.44 -12.78 -1.11
C ILE A 333 22.24 -12.53 0.39
N TYR A 334 21.75 -13.54 1.11
CA TYR A 334 21.39 -13.43 2.54
C TYR A 334 22.58 -13.63 3.48
N ARG A 335 23.58 -14.41 3.08
CA ARG A 335 24.79 -14.65 3.89
C ARG A 335 25.62 -13.39 4.09
N LEU A 336 25.52 -12.44 3.18
CA LEU A 336 26.27 -11.18 3.20
C LEU A 336 25.89 -10.29 4.40
N ASN A 337 24.59 -10.18 4.69
CA ASN A 337 24.07 -9.32 5.75
C ASN A 337 24.52 -9.78 7.14
N ALA A 338 24.60 -11.10 7.38
CA ALA A 338 25.03 -11.63 8.67
C ALA A 338 26.51 -11.32 9.00
N GLN A 339 27.38 -11.21 7.99
CA GLN A 339 28.81 -10.98 8.19
C GLN A 339 29.17 -9.49 8.28
N LEU A 340 28.43 -8.62 7.60
CA LEU A 340 28.69 -7.18 7.58
C LEU A 340 28.08 -6.44 8.79
N ILE A 341 26.86 -6.82 9.23
CA ILE A 341 26.17 -6.15 10.35
C ILE A 341 26.80 -6.50 11.71
N GLY A 342 27.54 -7.62 11.81
CA GLY A 342 28.18 -8.07 13.04
C GLY A 342 29.51 -7.41 13.38
N ARG A 343 29.99 -6.39 12.65
CA ARG A 343 31.30 -5.77 12.90
C ARG A 343 31.19 -4.29 13.28
N PRO A 344 31.76 -3.84 14.41
CA PRO A 344 31.83 -2.43 14.76
C PRO A 344 32.68 -1.67 13.73
N GLU A 345 32.31 -0.42 13.44
CA GLU A 345 32.92 0.47 12.43
C GLU A 345 34.44 0.69 12.57
N ASN A 346 35.06 0.21 13.65
CA ASN A 346 36.46 0.46 14.01
C ASN A 346 37.42 -0.74 13.84
N GLU A 347 37.00 -1.87 13.27
CA GLU A 347 37.92 -2.98 12.96
C GLU A 347 38.23 -3.11 11.46
N PRO A 348 39.38 -2.58 10.98
CA PRO A 348 40.05 -3.17 9.84
C PRO A 348 40.88 -4.34 10.42
N LYS A 349 40.78 -5.56 9.90
CA LYS A 349 41.32 -5.92 8.59
C LYS A 349 40.81 -7.31 8.25
N TRP A 350 40.12 -7.44 7.12
CA TRP A 350 40.39 -8.61 6.32
C TRP A 350 41.87 -8.54 5.95
N ASN A 351 42.67 -9.50 6.40
CA ASN A 351 44.01 -9.72 5.85
C ASN A 351 43.82 -10.24 4.43
N LEU A 352 43.35 -9.37 3.54
CA LEU A 352 43.41 -9.61 2.12
C LEU A 352 44.89 -9.50 1.77
N PRO A 353 45.52 -10.58 1.29
CA PRO A 353 46.91 -10.50 0.90
C PRO A 353 47.03 -9.40 -0.15
N THR A 354 47.90 -8.44 0.14
CA THR A 354 48.29 -7.41 -0.82
C THR A 354 48.83 -8.12 -2.05
N THR A 355 48.09 -8.06 -3.15
CA THR A 355 48.61 -8.50 -4.44
C THR A 355 49.84 -7.65 -4.76
N GLY A 356 51.00 -8.32 -4.83
CA GLY A 356 52.27 -7.75 -5.27
C GLY A 356 52.32 -7.62 -6.79
#